data_AF-A0AAQ3X597-F1
#
_entry.id   AF-A0AAQ3X597-F1
#
_cell.length_a   1.000
_cell.length_b   1.000
_cell.length_c   1.000
_cell.angle_alpha   90.00
_cell.angle_beta   90.00
_cell.angle_gamma   90.00
#
_symmetry.space_group_name_H-M   'P 1'
#
loop_
_entity.id
_entity.type
_entity.pdbx_description
1 polymer ?
#
loop_
_entity_poly.entity_id
_entity_poly.type
_entity_poly.pdbx_seq_one_letter_code
_entity_poly.pdbx_strand_id
1 'polypeptide(L)'
;MMEKLEKDVPVLICKMEKKFPPGFFNPMQHLPIHLAYEAKVGGPVQFRWMFHIERALKYLRAMVGNKARVEGCIAKAFILKEISYFTSVYFAEEHNVNAPAMRYNVDEEPSASDLPIFQSTGASASTSTPYYFKSGERVSAYLYMYANMKEMDPYFKEFQRQNWTSKKQPTSKQLDKMRRDGIDGKPNFLDWFKIYCKEVDGEVHKDLVQLSEGRVSVRSHGRYDVNGFWFRSAHLKPLVL
;
A
#
# COMPACT_ATOMS: atom_id res chain seq x y z
N MET A 1 -35.96 -15.40 -22.15
CA MET A 1 -34.92 -15.63 -21.12
C MET A 1 -35.53 -15.72 -19.72
N MET A 2 -36.20 -14.67 -19.22
CA MET A 2 -36.79 -14.68 -17.87
C MET A 2 -37.82 -15.80 -17.65
N GLU A 3 -38.68 -16.09 -18.62
CA GLU A 3 -39.67 -17.18 -18.53
C GLU A 3 -39.05 -18.58 -18.41
N LYS A 4 -37.83 -18.74 -18.94
CA LYS A 4 -37.07 -19.98 -18.80
C LYS A 4 -36.51 -20.09 -17.38
N LEU A 5 -35.95 -18.99 -16.85
CA LEU A 5 -35.43 -18.93 -15.48
C LEU A 5 -36.54 -19.15 -14.43
N GLU A 6 -37.73 -18.61 -14.66
CA GLU A 6 -38.89 -18.79 -13.78
C GLU A 6 -39.30 -20.27 -13.63
N LYS A 7 -39.11 -21.08 -14.69
CA LYS A 7 -39.37 -22.52 -14.67
C LYS A 7 -38.18 -23.33 -14.13
N ASP A 8 -36.95 -22.93 -14.49
CA ASP A 8 -35.74 -23.70 -14.20
C ASP A 8 -35.23 -23.50 -12.75
N VAL A 9 -35.39 -22.30 -12.19
CA VAL A 9 -34.87 -21.94 -10.85
C VAL A 9 -35.52 -22.76 -9.71
N PRO A 10 -36.85 -22.95 -9.66
CA PRO A 10 -37.46 -23.83 -8.65
C PRO A 10 -36.95 -25.27 -8.74
N VAL A 11 -36.80 -25.80 -9.96
CA VAL A 11 -36.28 -27.16 -10.19
C VAL A 11 -34.83 -27.28 -9.71
N LEU A 12 -34.02 -26.25 -9.93
CA LEU A 12 -32.64 -26.21 -9.46
C LEU A 12 -32.56 -26.18 -7.93
N ILE A 13 -33.36 -25.34 -7.27
CA ILE A 13 -33.41 -25.26 -5.80
C ILE A 13 -33.84 -26.59 -5.20
N CYS A 14 -34.89 -27.22 -5.71
CA CYS A 14 -35.32 -28.56 -5.26
C CYS A 14 -34.24 -29.64 -5.48
N LYS A 15 -33.41 -29.53 -6.52
CA LYS A 15 -32.26 -30.44 -6.72
C LYS A 15 -31.15 -30.17 -5.71
N MET A 16 -30.91 -28.91 -5.35
CA MET A 16 -29.93 -28.54 -4.33
C MET A 16 -30.38 -29.00 -2.93
N GLU A 17 -31.67 -28.86 -2.59
CA GLU A 17 -32.24 -29.33 -1.32
C GLU A 17 -32.03 -30.82 -1.08
N LYS A 18 -32.05 -31.62 -2.16
CA LYS A 18 -31.77 -33.06 -2.08
C LYS A 18 -30.30 -33.40 -1.82
N LYS A 19 -29.38 -32.44 -2.01
CA LYS A 19 -27.92 -32.66 -1.91
C LYS A 19 -27.31 -32.03 -0.67
N PHE A 20 -27.82 -30.89 -0.23
CA PHE A 20 -27.30 -30.16 0.91
C PHE A 20 -28.15 -30.42 2.18
N PRO A 21 -27.55 -30.34 3.38
CA PRO A 21 -28.29 -30.56 4.63
C PRO A 21 -29.37 -29.47 4.83
N PRO A 22 -30.51 -29.79 5.50
CA PRO A 22 -31.61 -28.85 5.69
C PRO A 22 -31.22 -27.52 6.34
N GLY A 23 -30.23 -27.51 7.23
CA GLY A 23 -29.73 -26.28 7.88
C GLY A 23 -29.07 -25.28 6.93
N PHE A 24 -28.77 -25.67 5.69
CA PHE A 24 -28.23 -24.77 4.66
C PHE A 24 -29.31 -23.91 3.99
N PHE A 25 -30.56 -24.37 3.93
CA PHE A 25 -31.66 -23.65 3.27
C PHE A 25 -32.40 -22.78 4.28
N ASN A 26 -32.02 -21.51 4.31
CA ASN A 26 -32.79 -20.46 4.97
C ASN A 26 -33.58 -19.69 3.89
N PRO A 27 -34.47 -18.76 4.28
CA PRO A 27 -35.29 -18.01 3.31
C PRO A 27 -34.48 -17.30 2.20
N MET A 28 -33.20 -16.99 2.42
CA MET A 28 -32.34 -16.36 1.42
C MET A 28 -32.09 -17.26 0.21
N GLN A 29 -31.97 -18.58 0.41
CA GLN A 29 -31.76 -19.53 -0.69
C GLN A 29 -33.00 -19.69 -1.58
N HIS A 30 -34.18 -19.29 -1.10
CA HIS A 30 -35.43 -19.31 -1.87
C HIS A 30 -35.73 -17.99 -2.58
N LEU A 31 -35.04 -16.88 -2.25
CA LEU A 31 -35.20 -15.58 -2.94
C LEU A 31 -35.09 -15.66 -4.47
N PRO A 32 -34.20 -16.47 -5.08
CA PRO A 32 -34.08 -16.55 -6.53
C PRO A 32 -35.37 -16.97 -7.25
N ILE A 33 -36.27 -17.68 -6.57
CA ILE A 33 -37.59 -18.07 -7.09
C ILE A 33 -38.40 -16.82 -7.49
N HIS A 34 -38.34 -15.77 -6.67
CA HIS A 34 -39.07 -14.53 -6.90
C HIS A 34 -38.35 -13.57 -7.85
N LEU A 35 -37.01 -13.63 -7.90
CA LEU A 35 -36.19 -12.71 -8.71
C LEU A 35 -36.50 -12.75 -10.20
N ALA A 36 -36.78 -13.93 -10.78
CA ALA A 36 -37.08 -14.06 -12.20
C ALA A 36 -38.39 -13.33 -12.59
N TYR A 37 -39.43 -13.51 -11.77
CA TYR A 37 -40.71 -12.81 -11.94
C TYR A 37 -40.57 -11.31 -11.68
N GLU A 38 -39.88 -10.93 -10.60
CA GLU A 38 -39.65 -9.52 -10.27
C GLU A 38 -38.84 -8.77 -11.34
N ALA A 39 -37.86 -9.42 -11.96
CA ALA A 39 -37.09 -8.84 -13.06
C ALA A 39 -37.91 -8.78 -14.36
N LYS A 40 -38.83 -9.73 -14.59
CA LYS A 40 -39.76 -9.71 -15.73
C LYS A 40 -40.74 -8.54 -15.63
N VAL A 41 -41.34 -8.33 -14.45
CA VAL A 41 -42.34 -7.28 -14.22
C VAL A 41 -41.68 -5.91 -14.03
N GLY A 42 -40.62 -5.86 -13.23
CA GLY A 42 -39.99 -4.62 -12.80
C GLY A 42 -38.81 -4.16 -13.64
N GLY A 43 -38.37 -4.97 -14.61
CA GLY A 43 -37.20 -4.67 -15.42
C GLY A 43 -35.89 -4.69 -14.62
N PRO A 44 -34.82 -4.06 -15.16
CA PRO A 44 -33.51 -4.04 -14.51
C PRO A 44 -33.54 -3.43 -13.11
N VAL A 45 -32.87 -4.12 -12.17
CA VAL A 45 -32.78 -3.77 -10.74
C VAL A 45 -32.33 -2.33 -10.51
N GLN A 46 -31.46 -1.79 -11.38
CA GLN A 46 -30.92 -0.43 -11.29
C GLN A 46 -31.99 0.68 -11.19
N PHE A 47 -33.17 0.48 -11.79
CA PHE A 47 -34.25 1.47 -11.76
C PHE A 47 -35.22 1.28 -10.58
N ARG A 48 -35.13 0.16 -9.86
CA ARG A 48 -35.97 -0.16 -8.69
C ARG A 48 -35.28 0.05 -7.36
N TRP A 49 -33.95 0.17 -7.37
CA TRP A 49 -33.18 0.45 -6.16
C TRP A 49 -33.33 1.89 -5.74
N MET A 50 -33.78 2.12 -4.50
CA MET A 50 -33.84 3.46 -3.90
C MET A 50 -32.47 4.14 -3.77
N PHE A 51 -31.38 3.38 -3.88
CA PHE A 51 -30.03 3.87 -3.66
C PHE A 51 -29.66 5.11 -4.49
N HIS A 52 -30.06 5.17 -5.77
CA HIS A 52 -29.76 6.34 -6.62
C HIS A 52 -30.50 7.60 -6.15
N ILE A 53 -31.77 7.44 -5.75
CA ILE A 53 -32.61 8.51 -5.18
C ILE A 53 -32.03 8.96 -3.83
N GLU A 54 -31.71 8.02 -2.95
CA GLU A 54 -31.11 8.31 -1.64
C GLU A 54 -29.79 9.07 -1.76
N ARG A 55 -28.93 8.69 -2.72
CA ARG A 55 -27.68 9.37 -2.99
C ARG A 55 -27.90 10.80 -3.51
N ALA A 56 -28.87 10.99 -4.39
CA ALA A 56 -29.25 12.33 -4.86
C ALA A 56 -29.78 13.20 -3.71
N LEU A 57 -30.65 12.64 -2.86
CA LEU A 57 -31.18 13.33 -1.68
C LEU A 57 -30.09 13.66 -0.65
N LYS A 58 -29.11 12.78 -0.45
CA LYS A 58 -27.95 13.06 0.40
C LYS A 58 -27.17 14.28 -0.11
N TYR A 59 -26.98 14.37 -1.42
CA TYR A 59 -26.27 15.49 -2.05
C TYR A 59 -27.05 16.81 -1.92
N LEU A 60 -28.34 16.80 -2.23
CA LEU A 60 -29.21 17.97 -2.09
C LEU A 60 -29.30 18.43 -0.62
N ARG A 61 -29.38 17.49 0.32
CA ARG A 61 -29.39 17.81 1.77
C ARG A 61 -28.12 18.53 2.20
N ALA A 62 -26.95 18.15 1.66
CA ALA A 62 -25.68 18.81 1.98
C ALA A 62 -25.63 20.26 1.47
N MET A 63 -26.42 20.62 0.45
CA MET A 63 -26.54 22.00 -0.04
C MET A 63 -27.41 22.90 0.83
N VAL A 64 -28.22 22.33 1.73
CA VAL A 64 -29.16 23.09 2.55
C VAL A 64 -28.47 23.60 3.83
N GLY A 65 -28.06 24.87 3.81
CA GLY A 65 -27.54 25.54 5.00
C GLY A 65 -28.63 26.01 5.97
N ASN A 66 -29.76 26.50 5.45
CA ASN A 66 -30.90 26.97 6.25
C ASN A 66 -32.18 26.19 5.92
N LYS A 67 -32.67 25.41 6.88
CA LYS A 67 -33.88 24.58 6.74
C LYS A 67 -35.17 25.40 6.57
N ALA A 68 -35.19 26.67 6.94
CA ALA A 68 -36.34 27.55 6.71
C ALA A 68 -36.46 28.01 5.25
N ARG A 69 -35.41 27.85 4.43
CA ARG A 69 -35.36 28.26 3.01
C ARG A 69 -34.61 27.23 2.16
N VAL A 70 -35.15 26.02 2.12
CA VAL A 70 -34.52 24.85 1.47
C VAL A 70 -34.22 25.11 -0.01
N GLU A 71 -35.22 25.53 -0.78
CA GLU A 71 -35.11 25.76 -2.23
C GLU A 71 -34.07 26.83 -2.57
N GLY A 72 -34.11 27.96 -1.84
CA GLY A 72 -33.16 29.05 -2.03
C GLY A 72 -31.72 28.65 -1.68
N CYS A 73 -31.52 27.80 -0.65
CA CYS A 73 -30.19 27.29 -0.33
C CYS A 73 -29.66 26.37 -1.43
N ILE A 74 -30.50 25.47 -1.94
CA ILE A 74 -30.13 24.55 -3.02
C ILE A 74 -29.77 25.35 -4.29
N ALA A 75 -30.63 26.28 -4.71
CA ALA A 75 -30.37 27.12 -5.89
C ALA A 75 -29.05 27.89 -5.77
N LYS A 76 -28.81 28.52 -4.60
CA LYS A 76 -27.56 29.24 -4.34
C LYS A 76 -26.33 28.33 -4.39
N ALA A 77 -26.41 27.14 -3.78
CA ALA A 77 -25.33 26.17 -3.78
C ALA A 77 -25.02 25.64 -5.19
N PHE A 78 -26.05 25.43 -6.02
CA PHE A 78 -25.87 25.06 -7.42
C PHE A 78 -25.17 26.15 -8.21
N ILE A 79 -25.62 27.40 -8.13
CA ILE A 79 -24.98 28.53 -8.82
C ILE A 79 -23.50 28.66 -8.40
N LEU A 80 -23.22 28.58 -7.09
CA LEU A 80 -21.84 28.64 -6.59
C LEU A 80 -20.98 27.49 -7.14
N LYS A 81 -21.54 26.29 -7.21
CA LYS A 81 -20.85 25.12 -7.77
C LYS A 81 -20.57 25.28 -9.26
N GLU A 82 -21.53 25.78 -10.03
CA GLU A 82 -21.35 26.03 -11.47
C GLU A 82 -20.28 27.10 -11.72
N ILE A 83 -20.31 28.19 -10.95
CA ILE A 83 -19.26 29.22 -11.02
C ILE A 83 -17.91 28.62 -10.67
N SER A 84 -17.81 27.85 -9.59
CA SER A 84 -16.57 27.19 -9.18
C SER A 84 -16.04 26.22 -10.26
N TYR A 85 -16.93 25.45 -10.89
CA TYR A 85 -16.56 24.55 -11.98
C TYR A 85 -16.10 25.34 -13.22
N PHE A 86 -16.82 26.39 -13.58
CA PHE A 86 -16.45 27.23 -14.72
C PHE A 86 -15.11 27.93 -14.51
N THR A 87 -14.90 28.55 -13.35
CA THR A 87 -13.63 29.23 -13.04
C THR A 87 -12.47 28.25 -12.96
N SER A 88 -12.74 27.01 -12.54
CA SER A 88 -11.72 25.96 -12.47
C SER A 88 -11.08 25.59 -13.82
N VAL A 89 -11.78 25.83 -14.92
CA VAL A 89 -11.23 25.63 -16.28
C VAL A 89 -10.13 26.67 -16.61
N TYR A 90 -10.16 27.83 -15.96
CA TYR A 90 -9.24 28.94 -16.23
C TYR A 90 -8.09 29.04 -15.22
N PHE A 91 -8.18 28.35 -14.09
CA PHE A 91 -7.10 28.30 -13.10
C PHE A 91 -6.12 27.17 -13.40
N ALA A 92 -4.86 27.35 -13.02
CA ALA A 92 -3.86 26.28 -13.04
C ALA A 92 -4.33 25.09 -12.19
N GLU A 93 -3.95 23.88 -12.59
CA GLU A 93 -4.40 22.62 -11.98
C GLU A 93 -4.08 22.56 -10.47
N GLU A 94 -2.96 23.17 -10.06
CA GLU A 94 -2.50 23.35 -8.68
C GLU A 94 -3.50 24.11 -7.77
N HIS A 95 -4.38 24.93 -8.34
CA HIS A 95 -5.36 25.74 -7.61
C HIS A 95 -6.81 25.32 -7.86
N ASN A 96 -7.01 24.23 -8.60
CA ASN A 96 -8.33 23.75 -8.97
C ASN A 96 -8.89 22.80 -7.90
N VAL A 97 -9.77 23.31 -7.04
CA VAL A 97 -10.49 22.51 -6.01
C VAL A 97 -11.42 21.43 -6.58
N ASN A 98 -11.75 21.50 -7.87
CA ASN A 98 -12.56 20.54 -8.60
C ASN A 98 -11.72 19.61 -9.49
N ALA A 99 -10.39 19.74 -9.49
CA ALA A 99 -9.52 18.80 -10.18
C ALA A 99 -9.76 17.41 -9.59
N PRO A 100 -9.82 16.35 -10.43
CA PRO A 100 -9.93 15.01 -9.92
C PRO A 100 -8.72 14.77 -9.01
N ALA A 101 -8.96 14.57 -7.71
CA ALA A 101 -7.92 14.14 -6.80
C ALA A 101 -7.27 12.90 -7.41
N MET A 102 -5.97 13.00 -7.69
CA MET A 102 -5.21 11.89 -8.25
C MET A 102 -5.42 10.69 -7.32
N ARG A 103 -5.92 9.57 -7.89
CA ARG A 103 -6.23 8.37 -7.11
C ARG A 103 -4.99 7.72 -6.49
N TYR A 104 -3.81 8.16 -6.91
CA TYR A 104 -2.51 7.69 -6.47
C TYR A 104 -1.81 8.83 -5.75
N ASN A 105 -1.15 8.50 -4.63
CA ASN A 105 -0.23 9.42 -3.98
C ASN A 105 0.96 9.59 -4.91
N VAL A 106 0.95 10.65 -5.72
CA VAL A 106 2.18 11.14 -6.34
C VAL A 106 2.78 12.05 -5.29
N ASP A 107 3.73 11.53 -4.53
CA ASP A 107 4.56 12.36 -3.67
C ASP A 107 5.41 13.22 -4.62
N GLU A 108 5.01 14.48 -4.80
CA GLU A 108 5.79 15.51 -5.51
C GLU A 108 6.98 16.01 -4.68
N GLU A 109 7.23 15.45 -3.50
CA GLU A 109 8.39 15.85 -2.72
C GLU A 109 9.68 15.37 -3.40
N PRO A 110 10.63 16.28 -3.70
CA PRO A 110 11.91 15.90 -4.27
C PRO A 110 12.62 14.95 -3.31
N SER A 111 13.19 13.88 -3.86
CA SER A 111 13.96 12.90 -3.10
C SER A 111 15.07 13.61 -2.30
N ALA A 112 15.08 13.41 -0.98
CA ALA A 112 16.04 14.05 -0.09
C ALA A 112 17.49 13.53 -0.23
N SER A 113 17.74 12.56 -1.11
CA SER A 113 19.01 11.85 -1.26
C SER A 113 19.40 11.66 -2.72
N ASP A 114 20.70 11.74 -2.98
CA ASP A 114 21.32 11.44 -4.29
C ASP A 114 21.47 9.93 -4.54
N LEU A 115 21.24 9.08 -3.53
CA LEU A 115 21.37 7.63 -3.66
C LEU A 115 20.12 7.01 -4.30
N PRO A 116 20.25 6.21 -5.38
CA PRO A 116 19.12 5.66 -6.13
C PRO A 116 18.10 4.87 -5.28
N ILE A 117 18.56 4.17 -4.24
CA ILE A 117 17.71 3.38 -3.36
C ILE A 117 16.85 4.22 -2.41
N PHE A 118 17.25 5.47 -2.14
CA PHE A 118 16.51 6.42 -1.32
C PHE A 118 15.68 7.40 -2.16
N GLN A 119 15.80 7.33 -3.48
CA GLN A 119 14.94 8.06 -4.42
C GLN A 119 13.60 7.35 -4.66
N SER A 120 13.44 6.10 -4.22
CA SER A 120 12.17 5.39 -4.39
C SER A 120 11.09 6.02 -3.53
N THR A 121 10.05 6.54 -4.19
CA THR A 121 8.86 7.07 -3.54
C THR A 121 7.87 5.93 -3.28
N GLY A 122 7.17 6.02 -2.15
CA GLY A 122 6.21 5.01 -1.77
C GLY A 122 5.29 5.48 -0.67
N ALA A 123 4.01 5.15 -0.78
CA ALA A 123 2.99 5.58 0.15
C ALA A 123 2.34 4.38 0.88
N SER A 124 2.09 4.54 2.18
CA SER A 124 1.34 3.54 2.95
C SER A 124 -0.16 3.81 2.89
N ALA A 125 -0.96 2.81 2.50
CA ALA A 125 -2.42 2.82 2.67
C ALA A 125 -2.88 2.19 3.99
N SER A 126 -1.95 1.93 4.91
CA SER A 126 -2.23 1.24 6.18
C SER A 126 -1.59 1.96 7.37
N THR A 127 -2.18 1.77 8.56
CA THR A 127 -1.60 2.23 9.82
C THR A 127 -0.25 1.57 10.03
N SER A 128 0.78 2.37 10.26
CA SER A 128 2.12 1.88 10.61
C SER A 128 2.12 1.30 12.02
N THR A 129 2.76 0.14 12.20
CA THR A 129 3.07 -0.43 13.51
C THR A 129 4.57 -0.47 13.73
N PRO A 130 5.08 -0.08 14.92
CA PRO A 130 6.50 -0.24 15.22
C PRO A 130 6.85 -1.73 15.28
N TYR A 131 7.92 -2.09 14.60
CA TYR A 131 8.48 -3.44 14.60
C TYR A 131 9.90 -3.42 15.15
N TYR A 132 10.13 -4.28 16.13
CA TYR A 132 11.42 -4.48 16.75
C TYR A 132 12.01 -5.77 16.20
N PHE A 133 13.24 -5.69 15.67
CA PHE A 133 13.93 -6.86 15.14
C PHE A 133 14.14 -7.92 16.23
N LYS A 134 13.95 -9.19 15.88
CA LYS A 134 14.37 -10.30 16.75
C LYS A 134 15.89 -10.50 16.63
N SER A 135 16.45 -11.30 17.54
CA SER A 135 17.89 -11.62 17.56
C SER A 135 18.36 -12.12 16.18
N GLY A 136 19.40 -11.49 15.63
CA GLY A 136 20.00 -11.86 14.32
C GLY A 136 19.24 -11.40 13.06
N GLU A 137 17.95 -11.03 13.16
CA GLU A 137 17.16 -10.57 12.00
C GLU A 137 17.67 -9.22 11.48
N ARG A 138 18.07 -8.32 12.39
CA ARG A 138 18.61 -7.00 12.04
C ARG A 138 19.82 -7.12 11.13
N VAL A 139 20.79 -7.95 11.49
CA VAL A 139 22.02 -8.15 10.70
C VAL A 139 21.68 -8.66 9.30
N SER A 140 20.76 -9.62 9.22
CA SER A 140 20.34 -10.20 7.93
C SER A 140 19.60 -9.19 7.04
N ALA A 141 18.70 -8.38 7.62
CA ALA A 141 17.95 -7.36 6.88
C ALA A 141 18.87 -6.26 6.32
N TYR A 142 19.79 -5.76 7.15
CA TYR A 142 20.75 -4.74 6.73
C TYR A 142 21.76 -5.28 5.71
N LEU A 143 22.26 -6.51 5.88
CA LEU A 143 23.13 -7.13 4.88
C LEU A 143 22.42 -7.31 3.54
N TYR A 144 21.15 -7.70 3.55
CA TYR A 144 20.35 -7.78 2.33
C TYR A 144 20.22 -6.41 1.68
N MET A 145 19.88 -5.38 2.45
CA MET A 145 19.78 -4.00 1.96
C MET A 145 21.12 -3.53 1.36
N TYR A 146 22.23 -3.65 2.10
CA TYR A 146 23.57 -3.26 1.63
C TYR A 146 24.01 -4.03 0.39
N ALA A 147 23.68 -5.31 0.27
CA ALA A 147 24.02 -6.10 -0.92
C ALA A 147 23.26 -5.65 -2.18
N ASN A 148 22.14 -4.95 -2.03
CA ASN A 148 21.39 -4.37 -3.15
C ASN A 148 21.81 -2.92 -3.49
N MET A 149 22.73 -2.33 -2.71
CA MET A 149 23.29 -0.99 -2.94
C MET A 149 24.65 -1.12 -3.65
N LYS A 150 24.80 -0.54 -4.85
CA LYS A 150 26.06 -0.60 -5.61
C LYS A 150 27.17 0.18 -4.92
N GLU A 151 26.79 1.22 -4.20
CA GLU A 151 27.66 2.11 -3.43
C GLU A 151 28.33 1.38 -2.25
N MET A 152 27.79 0.22 -1.83
CA MET A 152 28.35 -0.59 -0.75
C MET A 152 29.46 -1.55 -1.19
N ASP A 153 29.58 -1.81 -2.49
CA ASP A 153 30.62 -2.69 -3.06
C ASP A 153 32.06 -2.35 -2.65
N PRO A 154 32.53 -1.08 -2.67
CA PRO A 154 33.89 -0.74 -2.22
C PRO A 154 34.11 -1.11 -0.75
N TYR A 155 33.13 -0.89 0.12
CA TYR A 155 33.24 -1.20 1.54
C TYR A 155 33.22 -2.71 1.81
N PHE A 156 32.48 -3.50 1.02
CA PHE A 156 32.56 -4.95 1.09
C PHE A 156 33.95 -5.49 0.72
N LYS A 157 34.59 -4.89 -0.29
CA LYS A 157 35.97 -5.25 -0.69
C LYS A 157 36.97 -4.86 0.37
N GLU A 158 36.82 -3.67 0.96
CA GLU A 158 37.70 -3.18 2.00
C GLU A 158 37.59 -4.01 3.29
N PHE A 159 36.37 -4.34 3.72
CA PHE A 159 36.14 -5.25 4.84
C PHE A 159 36.78 -6.62 4.61
N GLN A 160 36.63 -7.16 3.39
CA GLN A 160 37.26 -8.43 3.03
C GLN A 160 38.79 -8.32 3.08
N ARG A 161 39.37 -7.24 2.56
CA ARG A 161 40.81 -7.01 2.55
C ARG A 161 41.40 -6.96 3.97
N GLN A 162 40.72 -6.32 4.91
CA GLN A 162 41.19 -6.18 6.29
C GLN A 162 41.03 -7.46 7.13
N ASN A 163 40.01 -8.26 6.84
CA ASN A 163 39.64 -9.40 7.68
C ASN A 163 40.04 -10.76 7.11
N TRP A 164 40.29 -10.86 5.81
CA TRP A 164 40.69 -12.10 5.17
C TRP A 164 42.21 -12.23 5.07
N THR A 165 42.80 -13.07 5.91
CA THR A 165 44.26 -13.28 5.99
C THR A 165 44.79 -14.38 5.08
N SER A 166 43.90 -15.21 4.50
CA SER A 166 44.30 -16.34 3.65
C SER A 166 44.62 -15.91 2.22
N LYS A 167 45.65 -16.53 1.62
CA LYS A 167 46.03 -16.30 0.22
C LYS A 167 45.00 -16.81 -0.79
N LYS A 168 44.11 -17.73 -0.40
CA LYS A 168 43.05 -18.27 -1.27
C LYS A 168 41.84 -17.36 -1.23
N GLN A 169 41.16 -17.16 -2.36
CA GLN A 169 39.90 -16.43 -2.35
C GLN A 169 38.85 -17.16 -1.50
N PRO A 170 38.08 -16.43 -0.67
CA PRO A 170 37.06 -17.03 0.17
C PRO A 170 35.88 -17.53 -0.67
N THR A 171 35.29 -18.63 -0.24
CA THR A 171 34.05 -19.15 -0.84
C THR A 171 32.87 -18.25 -0.45
N SER A 172 31.82 -18.18 -1.26
CA SER A 172 30.60 -17.41 -0.97
C SER A 172 30.03 -17.68 0.44
N LYS A 173 29.98 -18.94 0.88
CA LYS A 173 29.54 -19.31 2.24
C LYS A 173 30.46 -18.76 3.35
N GLN A 174 31.76 -18.70 3.10
CA GLN A 174 32.74 -18.17 4.06
C GLN A 174 32.63 -16.65 4.17
N LEU A 175 32.46 -15.96 3.03
CA LEU A 175 32.20 -14.52 3.00
C LEU A 175 30.92 -14.16 3.74
N ASP A 176 29.85 -14.92 3.50
CA ASP A 176 28.55 -14.69 4.13
C ASP A 176 28.62 -14.86 5.65
N LYS A 177 29.25 -15.95 6.11
CA LYS A 177 29.50 -16.19 7.54
C LYS A 177 30.34 -15.07 8.17
N MET A 178 31.41 -14.64 7.50
CA MET A 178 32.27 -13.56 7.98
C MET A 178 31.51 -12.23 8.08
N ARG A 179 30.62 -11.93 7.14
CA ARG A 179 29.82 -10.70 7.15
C ARG A 179 28.77 -10.70 8.27
N ARG A 180 28.17 -11.85 8.59
CA ARG A 180 27.14 -11.99 9.63
C ARG A 180 27.71 -12.06 11.04
N ASP A 181 28.71 -12.92 11.24
CA ASP A 181 29.17 -13.32 12.57
C ASP A 181 30.55 -12.73 12.92
N GLY A 182 31.24 -12.13 11.95
CA GLY A 182 32.65 -11.76 12.10
C GLY A 182 33.60 -12.95 11.93
N ILE A 183 34.89 -12.73 12.19
CA ILE A 183 35.93 -13.77 12.19
C ILE A 183 36.91 -13.54 13.34
N ASP A 184 37.27 -14.59 14.07
CA ASP A 184 38.30 -14.55 15.14
C ASP A 184 38.11 -13.43 16.18
N GLY A 185 36.86 -13.18 16.61
CA GLY A 185 36.51 -12.15 17.59
C GLY A 185 36.44 -10.72 17.04
N LYS A 186 36.61 -10.55 15.73
CA LYS A 186 36.40 -9.27 15.05
C LYS A 186 34.91 -8.99 14.84
N PRO A 187 34.50 -7.71 14.76
CA PRO A 187 33.12 -7.34 14.52
C PRO A 187 32.56 -7.90 13.20
N ASN A 188 31.24 -8.08 13.16
CA ASN A 188 30.52 -8.34 11.91
C ASN A 188 30.59 -7.11 10.98
N PHE A 189 30.10 -7.24 9.74
CA PHE A 189 30.19 -6.17 8.76
C PHE A 189 29.46 -4.88 9.20
N LEU A 190 28.30 -4.99 9.85
CA LEU A 190 27.53 -3.81 10.30
C LEU A 190 28.32 -3.03 11.35
N ASP A 191 28.83 -3.72 12.36
CA ASP A 191 29.56 -3.11 13.46
C ASP A 191 30.90 -2.54 12.97
N TRP A 192 31.59 -3.25 12.07
CA TRP A 192 32.79 -2.73 11.41
C TRP A 192 32.49 -1.48 10.58
N PHE A 193 31.42 -1.49 9.77
CA PHE A 193 31.08 -0.35 8.91
C PHE A 193 30.72 0.89 9.72
N LYS A 194 30.06 0.71 10.86
CA LYS A 194 29.78 1.79 11.81
C LYS A 194 31.05 2.38 12.43
N ILE A 195 32.04 1.55 12.74
CA ILE A 195 33.35 2.02 13.24
C ILE A 195 34.10 2.74 12.12
N TYR A 196 34.13 2.15 10.93
CA TYR A 196 34.78 2.72 9.75
C TYR A 196 34.24 4.13 9.41
N CYS A 197 32.92 4.31 9.42
CA CYS A 197 32.29 5.62 9.18
C CYS A 197 32.66 6.69 10.23
N LYS A 198 33.06 6.28 11.45
CA LYS A 198 33.52 7.23 12.50
C LYS A 198 35.00 7.57 12.37
N GLU A 199 35.81 6.65 11.84
CA GLU A 199 37.25 6.82 11.69
C GLU A 199 37.59 7.62 10.43
N VAL A 200 36.82 7.45 9.36
CA VAL A 200 37.04 8.12 8.07
C VAL A 200 36.02 9.26 7.91
N ASP A 201 36.36 10.43 8.43
CA ASP A 201 35.50 11.62 8.36
C ASP A 201 35.51 12.22 6.94
N GLY A 202 34.32 12.40 6.35
CA GLY A 202 34.12 13.12 5.09
C GLY A 202 34.26 12.34 3.77
N GLU A 203 34.77 11.10 3.75
CA GLU A 203 34.86 10.29 2.51
C GLU A 203 33.58 9.48 2.21
N VAL A 204 32.74 9.24 3.22
CA VAL A 204 31.52 8.43 3.10
C VAL A 204 30.30 9.33 2.88
N HIS A 205 29.40 8.91 1.97
CA HIS A 205 28.15 9.62 1.72
C HIS A 205 27.33 9.77 3.01
N LYS A 206 26.77 10.96 3.26
CA LYS A 206 26.05 11.30 4.51
C LYS A 206 24.96 10.28 4.88
N ASP A 207 24.18 9.85 3.90
CA ASP A 207 23.11 8.87 4.13
C ASP A 207 23.64 7.48 4.49
N LEU A 208 24.79 7.08 3.97
CA LEU A 208 25.42 5.81 4.36
C LEU A 208 25.97 5.87 5.79
N VAL A 209 26.50 7.03 6.20
CA VAL A 209 26.91 7.27 7.59
C VAL A 209 25.70 7.15 8.52
N GLN A 210 24.58 7.81 8.18
CA GLN A 210 23.34 7.71 8.96
C GLN A 210 22.79 6.28 9.02
N LEU A 211 22.84 5.56 7.89
CA LEU A 211 22.42 4.16 7.80
C LEU A 211 23.29 3.23 8.65
N SER A 212 24.60 3.52 8.77
CA SER A 212 25.56 2.74 9.57
C SER A 212 25.23 2.76 11.07
N GLU A 213 24.65 3.85 11.58
CA GLU A 213 24.26 3.93 13.00
C GLU A 213 23.17 2.92 13.33
N GLY A 214 22.28 2.71 12.35
CA GLY A 214 21.20 1.74 12.30
C GLY A 214 20.11 1.95 13.35
N ARG A 215 18.84 1.85 12.93
CA ARG A 215 17.69 1.97 13.84
C ARG A 215 17.43 0.68 14.64
N VAL A 216 17.00 0.86 15.89
CA VAL A 216 16.59 -0.23 16.79
C VAL A 216 15.20 -0.77 16.43
N SER A 217 14.33 0.09 15.93
CA SER A 217 12.98 -0.25 15.48
C SER A 217 12.69 0.37 14.11
N VAL A 218 11.81 -0.29 13.36
CA VAL A 218 11.39 0.10 12.01
C VAL A 218 9.88 0.16 11.93
N ARG A 219 9.37 0.91 10.94
CA ARG A 219 7.93 0.99 10.70
C ARG A 219 7.52 -0.17 9.79
N SER A 220 6.53 -0.93 10.24
CA SER A 220 5.96 -2.03 9.48
C SER A 220 4.56 -1.64 8.98
N HIS A 221 4.34 -1.86 7.69
CA HIS A 221 3.10 -1.51 7.01
C HIS A 221 2.38 -2.75 6.51
N GLY A 222 1.04 -2.79 6.58
CA GLY A 222 0.25 -3.90 6.06
C GLY A 222 0.05 -3.84 4.54
N ARG A 223 0.04 -2.63 4.00
CA ARG A 223 0.02 -2.31 2.57
C ARG A 223 0.93 -1.14 2.29
N TYR A 224 1.81 -1.31 1.32
CA TYR A 224 2.76 -0.30 0.93
C TYR A 224 2.83 -0.22 -0.59
N ASP A 225 2.78 0.99 -1.12
CA ASP A 225 3.05 1.27 -2.54
C ASP A 225 4.53 1.55 -2.72
N VAL A 226 5.15 0.95 -3.74
CA VAL A 226 6.51 1.30 -4.17
C VAL A 226 6.46 1.47 -5.68
N ASN A 227 6.81 2.66 -6.18
CA ASN A 227 6.81 2.98 -7.61
C ASN A 227 5.48 2.62 -8.32
N GLY A 228 4.33 2.82 -7.66
CA GLY A 228 3.00 2.56 -8.22
C GLY A 228 2.52 1.09 -8.13
N PHE A 229 3.30 0.21 -7.50
CA PHE A 229 2.91 -1.18 -7.25
C PHE A 229 2.54 -1.41 -5.78
N TRP A 230 1.35 -1.96 -5.55
CA TRP A 230 0.84 -2.27 -4.21
C TRP A 230 1.33 -3.62 -3.70
N PHE A 231 2.13 -3.60 -2.65
CA PHE A 231 2.56 -4.78 -1.91
C PHE A 231 1.65 -5.03 -0.70
N ARG A 232 1.17 -6.27 -0.56
CA ARG A 232 0.33 -6.71 0.56
C ARG A 232 1.08 -7.72 1.42
N SER A 233 1.17 -7.45 2.71
CA SER A 233 1.82 -8.37 3.65
C SER A 233 0.88 -9.51 4.06
N ALA A 234 0.75 -10.55 3.24
CA ALA A 234 0.12 -11.80 3.68
C ALA A 234 1.06 -12.63 4.57
N HIS A 235 2.35 -12.67 4.22
CA HIS A 235 3.38 -13.44 4.93
C HIS A 235 4.68 -12.67 5.18
N LEU A 236 4.95 -11.60 4.44
CA LEU A 236 6.13 -10.75 4.57
C LEU A 236 5.67 -9.31 4.78
N LYS A 237 6.04 -8.72 5.91
CA LYS A 237 5.71 -7.32 6.23
C LYS A 237 6.77 -6.40 5.63
N PRO A 238 6.42 -5.44 4.76
CA PRO A 238 7.37 -4.42 4.33
C PRO A 238 7.81 -3.61 5.55
N LEU A 239 9.13 -3.48 5.69
CA LEU A 239 9.79 -2.71 6.73
C LEU A 239 10.37 -1.46 6.07
N VAL A 240 10.04 -0.29 6.62
CA VAL A 240 10.59 0.99 6.20
C VAL A 240 11.57 1.43 7.28
N LEU A 241 12.83 1.59 6.87
CA LEU A 241 13.99 1.95 7.69
C LEU A 241 14.15 3.47 7.82
#